data_AF-A0A3S4NUE6-F1
#
_entry.id   AF-A0A3S4NUE6-F1
#
_cell.length_a   1.000
_cell.length_b   1.000
_cell.length_c   1.000
_cell.angle_alpha   90.00
_cell.angle_beta   90.00
_cell.angle_gamma   90.00
#
_symmetry.space_group_name_H-M   'P 1'
#
loop_
_entity.id
_entity.type
_entity.pdbx_description
1 polymer ?
#
loop_
_entity_poly.entity_id
_entity_poly.type
_entity_poly.pdbx_seq_one_letter_code
_entity_poly.pdbx_strand_id
1 'polypeptide(L)'
;MKSDDALKSEVEIISEYFRNTNNSIWLKEGLRGSISSEIDSYNSLIENLQNKRKMFSGIDLTISPFNSSGADFKIIIKNDSERLQLLSGLLNFRSKQINDLDNKLHNNHNINNMENNVFQSKKADLEVKIELPNQEKPFFEKMSTPNNLVNMLQKAGQKLNPNETLRVNLNGTSLVLTKEQTEKPEILQNLETEYNKVNRLKNGHPEENRNLQDLKDQIKYLGFGEEQKVHTELADNLASDKKEFIINISSDKASFKNNEINFELKFQKSEKNENFYLNSFLANLKNNEKDVNLNHTFSANGNFTAKEAINLLEGRSVKTEIYNKHLDAKEDAFVKLQLNEEKNEKGNFKLQVFNKNYGIDIEKIIDKAKLHFDNDKHREITTKSLEKGNIVSVKFSDLKNNIVEGKAILNPQYKMLNLYDNKMKRFNSNEQAFQKDNSETNEVKNQQSHSRKI
;
A
#
# COMPACT_ATOMS: atom_id res chain seq x y z
N MET A 1 27.15 -21.19 10.44
CA MET A 1 25.88 -21.88 10.74
C MET A 1 24.89 -20.82 11.20
N LYS A 2 24.21 -20.17 10.25
CA LYS A 2 23.02 -19.35 10.51
C LYS A 2 21.84 -20.30 10.39
N SER A 3 21.08 -20.45 11.48
CA SER A 3 20.11 -21.51 11.70
C SER A 3 18.90 -21.44 10.75
N ASP A 4 18.37 -22.62 10.44
CA ASP A 4 17.22 -22.90 9.56
C ASP A 4 15.94 -22.09 9.86
N ASP A 5 15.86 -21.41 11.01
CA ASP A 5 14.70 -20.62 11.41
C ASP A 5 14.50 -19.33 10.60
N ALA A 6 15.58 -18.72 10.10
CA ALA A 6 15.48 -17.53 9.26
C ALA A 6 14.92 -17.88 7.86
N LEU A 7 15.32 -19.02 7.30
CA LEU A 7 14.81 -19.52 6.02
C LEU A 7 13.34 -19.93 6.12
N LYS A 8 12.94 -20.50 7.27
CA LYS A 8 11.54 -20.84 7.57
C LYS A 8 10.63 -19.61 7.56
N SER A 9 11.10 -18.50 8.13
CA SER A 9 10.32 -17.25 8.18
C SER A 9 10.14 -16.59 6.81
N GLU A 10 11.12 -16.66 5.91
CA GLU A 10 10.99 -16.11 4.55
C GLU A 10 10.08 -16.98 3.66
N VAL A 11 10.06 -18.30 3.89
CA VAL A 11 9.13 -19.21 3.21
C VAL A 11 7.69 -19.00 3.69
N GLU A 12 7.48 -18.71 4.98
CA GLU A 12 6.16 -18.33 5.51
C GLU A 12 5.66 -17.00 4.93
N ILE A 13 6.52 -15.98 4.83
CA ILE A 13 6.18 -14.68 4.23
C ILE A 13 5.86 -14.80 2.74
N ILE A 14 6.58 -15.66 2.01
CA ILE A 14 6.29 -15.92 0.59
C ILE A 14 4.98 -16.73 0.44
N SER A 15 4.65 -17.61 1.39
CA SER A 15 3.40 -18.39 1.36
C SER A 15 2.14 -17.53 1.48
N GLU A 16 2.22 -16.35 2.10
CA GLU A 16 1.11 -15.39 2.19
C GLU A 16 0.77 -14.73 0.84
N TYR A 17 1.74 -14.65 -0.08
CA TYR A 17 1.50 -14.19 -1.46
C TYR A 17 0.83 -15.26 -2.35
N PHE A 18 0.79 -16.52 -1.89
CA PHE A 18 0.32 -17.69 -2.65
C PHE A 18 -0.83 -18.44 -1.94
N ARG A 19 -1.81 -17.73 -1.36
CA ARG A 19 -3.03 -18.38 -0.87
C ARG A 19 -3.92 -18.88 -2.01
N ASN A 20 -3.70 -20.16 -2.35
CA ASN A 20 -4.58 -21.14 -2.96
C ASN A 20 -6.01 -20.70 -3.31
N THR A 21 -6.32 -20.69 -4.60
CA THR A 21 -7.51 -21.41 -5.10
C THR A 21 -7.12 -22.20 -6.37
N ASN A 22 -7.29 -23.52 -6.30
CA ASN A 22 -7.25 -24.53 -7.38
C ASN A 22 -6.08 -24.51 -8.39
N ASN A 23 -4.92 -25.07 -8.04
CA ASN A 23 -3.84 -25.52 -8.96
C ASN A 23 -3.50 -24.59 -10.14
N SER A 24 -3.59 -23.26 -9.94
CA SER A 24 -3.19 -22.27 -10.93
C SER A 24 -2.49 -21.07 -10.31
N ILE A 25 -1.43 -20.65 -11.00
CA ILE A 25 -0.81 -19.34 -10.82
C ILE A 25 -1.57 -18.36 -11.73
N TRP A 26 -2.02 -17.24 -11.16
CA TRP A 26 -2.77 -16.20 -11.86
C TRP A 26 -1.81 -15.07 -12.24
N LEU A 27 -1.61 -14.83 -13.53
CA LEU A 27 -1.04 -13.57 -14.04
C LEU A 27 -2.20 -12.80 -14.66
N LYS A 28 -2.59 -11.69 -14.04
CA LYS A 28 -3.70 -10.86 -14.52
C LYS A 28 -3.12 -9.71 -15.34
N GLU A 29 -3.45 -9.63 -16.61
CA GLU A 29 -3.20 -8.42 -17.40
C GLU A 29 -4.10 -7.29 -16.86
N GLY A 30 -3.49 -6.19 -16.43
CA GLY A 30 -4.21 -5.01 -15.93
C GLY A 30 -4.27 -4.85 -14.41
N LEU A 31 -3.14 -4.51 -13.80
CA LEU A 31 -3.06 -3.65 -12.60
C LEU A 31 -1.85 -2.73 -12.78
N ARG A 32 -2.10 -1.42 -12.82
CA ARG A 32 -1.06 -0.39 -12.96
C ARG A 32 -0.16 -0.38 -11.72
N GLY A 33 1.15 -0.51 -11.93
CA GLY A 33 2.21 -0.26 -10.95
C GLY A 33 3.12 -1.47 -10.70
N SER A 34 4.34 -1.41 -11.24
CA SER A 34 5.47 -2.37 -11.14
C SER A 34 5.27 -3.74 -11.80
N ILE A 35 5.95 -3.90 -12.95
CA ILE A 35 6.15 -5.06 -13.88
C ILE A 35 5.79 -4.70 -15.34
N SER A 36 5.12 -3.58 -15.61
CA SER A 36 4.78 -3.20 -16.99
C SER A 36 5.89 -2.51 -17.79
N SER A 37 7.14 -2.44 -17.32
CA SER A 37 8.21 -1.79 -18.08
C SER A 37 9.07 -2.74 -18.92
N GLU A 38 8.75 -4.04 -18.96
CA GLU A 38 9.54 -5.02 -19.73
C GLU A 38 8.74 -5.94 -20.66
N ILE A 39 7.43 -5.70 -20.88
CA ILE A 39 6.62 -6.54 -21.75
C ILE A 39 5.69 -5.67 -22.60
N ASP A 40 6.21 -5.20 -23.73
CA ASP A 40 5.47 -4.32 -24.64
C ASP A 40 4.56 -5.08 -25.65
N SER A 41 4.64 -6.42 -25.76
CA SER A 41 3.66 -7.23 -26.53
C SER A 41 3.75 -8.75 -26.29
N TYR A 42 2.71 -9.50 -26.71
CA TYR A 42 2.63 -10.98 -26.75
C TYR A 42 3.85 -11.65 -27.39
N ASN A 43 4.37 -11.08 -28.48
CA ASN A 43 5.55 -11.60 -29.15
C ASN A 43 6.82 -11.39 -28.31
N SER A 44 6.91 -10.29 -27.55
CA SER A 44 8.03 -10.02 -26.65
C SER A 44 8.04 -10.95 -25.44
N LEU A 45 6.86 -11.34 -24.93
CA LEU A 45 6.72 -12.35 -23.87
C LEU A 45 7.09 -13.76 -24.37
N ILE A 46 6.58 -14.15 -25.55
CA ILE A 46 6.92 -15.44 -26.18
C ILE A 46 8.42 -15.50 -26.49
N GLU A 47 9.00 -14.44 -27.04
CA GLU A 47 10.43 -14.35 -27.34
C GLU A 47 11.27 -14.36 -26.05
N ASN A 48 10.84 -13.71 -24.97
CA ASN A 48 11.51 -13.79 -23.66
C ASN A 48 11.46 -15.20 -23.07
N LEU A 49 10.30 -15.87 -23.13
CA LEU A 49 10.11 -17.23 -22.61
C LEU A 49 10.83 -18.28 -23.47
N GLN A 50 10.87 -18.09 -24.79
CA GLN A 50 11.63 -18.93 -25.73
C GLN A 50 13.14 -18.70 -25.63
N ASN A 51 13.60 -17.46 -25.43
CA ASN A 51 15.00 -17.15 -25.13
C ASN A 51 15.44 -17.70 -23.77
N LYS A 52 14.49 -17.82 -22.83
CA LYS A 52 14.65 -18.46 -21.52
C LYS A 52 14.27 -19.94 -21.52
N ARG A 53 14.09 -20.59 -22.68
CA ARG A 53 13.69 -22.03 -22.77
C ARG A 53 14.70 -22.98 -22.12
N LYS A 54 15.96 -22.55 -21.95
CA LYS A 54 16.97 -23.26 -21.14
C LYS A 54 16.72 -23.18 -19.62
N MET A 55 15.94 -22.22 -19.12
CA MET A 55 15.53 -22.12 -17.70
C MET A 55 14.53 -23.21 -17.29
N PHE A 56 13.80 -23.79 -18.25
CA PHE A 56 12.73 -24.74 -18.00
C PHE A 56 13.03 -26.14 -18.56
N SER A 57 14.28 -26.41 -18.94
CA SER A 57 14.66 -27.75 -19.41
C SER A 57 14.45 -28.77 -18.29
N GLY A 58 13.51 -29.70 -18.48
CA GLY A 58 13.18 -30.75 -17.52
C GLY A 58 11.95 -30.48 -16.65
N ILE A 59 11.23 -29.36 -16.83
CA ILE A 59 9.96 -29.08 -16.14
C ILE A 59 8.81 -29.24 -17.15
N ASP A 60 7.92 -30.20 -16.90
CA ASP A 60 6.82 -30.55 -17.80
C ASP A 60 5.64 -29.55 -17.64
N LEU A 61 5.88 -28.30 -18.04
CA LEU A 61 4.90 -27.21 -17.91
C LEU A 61 3.86 -27.30 -19.04
N THR A 62 2.62 -27.61 -18.68
CA THR A 62 1.50 -27.49 -19.62
C THR A 62 0.92 -26.09 -19.54
N ILE A 63 1.13 -25.28 -20.57
CA ILE A 63 0.58 -23.92 -20.70
C ILE A 63 -0.69 -24.02 -21.56
N SER A 64 -1.83 -23.57 -21.02
CA SER A 64 -3.10 -23.57 -21.76
C SER A 64 -3.70 -22.16 -21.80
N PRO A 65 -4.23 -21.70 -22.94
CA PRO A 65 -4.95 -20.44 -23.03
C PRO A 65 -6.22 -20.50 -22.18
N PHE A 66 -6.51 -19.43 -21.43
CA PHE A 66 -7.69 -19.35 -20.59
C PHE A 66 -8.92 -18.80 -21.34
N ASN A 67 -8.72 -18.10 -22.46
CA ASN A 67 -9.77 -17.66 -23.38
C ASN A 67 -9.33 -17.73 -24.85
N SER A 68 -10.30 -17.69 -25.77
CA SER A 68 -10.08 -17.73 -27.23
C SER A 68 -9.32 -16.52 -27.80
N SER A 69 -9.10 -15.48 -26.98
CA SER A 69 -8.29 -14.30 -27.31
C SER A 69 -6.81 -14.42 -26.92
N GLY A 70 -6.39 -15.48 -26.21
CA GLY A 70 -4.97 -15.78 -25.95
C GLY A 70 -4.22 -14.81 -25.02
N ALA A 71 -4.91 -13.93 -24.31
CA ALA A 71 -4.29 -12.90 -23.45
C ALA A 71 -4.03 -13.37 -22.00
N ASP A 72 -4.80 -14.34 -21.51
CA ASP A 72 -4.64 -14.92 -20.17
C ASP A 72 -4.19 -16.39 -20.26
N PHE A 73 -3.22 -16.80 -19.44
CA PHE A 73 -2.68 -18.18 -19.42
C PHE A 73 -2.75 -18.81 -18.03
N LYS A 74 -3.03 -20.11 -17.99
CA LYS A 74 -3.00 -20.94 -16.77
C LYS A 74 -1.73 -21.79 -16.75
N ILE A 75 -0.94 -21.71 -15.68
CA ILE A 75 0.09 -22.70 -15.36
C ILE A 75 -0.57 -23.79 -14.53
N ILE A 76 -0.66 -25.01 -15.07
CA ILE A 76 -1.25 -26.15 -14.37
C ILE A 76 -0.14 -26.89 -13.62
N ILE A 77 -0.21 -26.85 -12.29
CA ILE A 77 0.68 -27.62 -11.41
C ILE A 77 -0.07 -28.91 -11.04
N LYS A 78 0.46 -30.07 -11.43
CA LYS A 78 -0.27 -31.35 -11.28
C LYS A 78 -0.09 -31.97 -9.91
N ASN A 79 1.03 -31.70 -9.23
CA ASN A 79 1.35 -32.26 -7.91
C ASN A 79 2.29 -31.36 -7.11
N ASP A 80 2.39 -31.61 -5.80
CA ASP A 80 3.25 -30.83 -4.89
C ASP A 80 4.75 -30.95 -5.21
N SER A 81 5.19 -32.04 -5.87
CA SER A 81 6.59 -32.17 -6.31
C SER A 81 6.93 -31.14 -7.39
N GLU A 82 6.06 -30.96 -8.38
CA GLU A 82 6.21 -29.92 -9.42
C GLU A 82 6.14 -28.51 -8.82
N ARG A 83 5.28 -28.31 -7.80
CA ARG A 83 5.20 -27.04 -7.05
C ARG A 83 6.52 -26.72 -6.34
N LEU A 84 7.09 -27.70 -5.66
CA LEU A 84 8.35 -27.54 -4.92
C LEU A 84 9.55 -27.36 -5.85
N GLN A 85 9.55 -28.03 -7.01
CA GLN A 85 10.57 -27.82 -8.04
C GLN A 85 10.48 -26.41 -8.65
N LEU A 86 9.27 -25.91 -8.90
CA LEU A 86 9.06 -24.55 -9.39
C LEU A 86 9.54 -23.51 -8.36
N LEU A 87 9.17 -23.69 -7.09
CA LEU A 87 9.61 -22.82 -6.00
C LEU A 87 11.14 -22.87 -5.83
N SER A 88 11.74 -24.05 -5.88
CA SER A 88 13.19 -24.24 -5.80
C SER A 88 13.92 -23.61 -7.00
N GLY A 89 13.38 -23.72 -8.21
CA GLY A 89 13.91 -23.08 -9.40
C GLY A 89 13.89 -21.55 -9.33
N LEU A 90 12.79 -20.98 -8.81
CA LEU A 90 12.65 -19.53 -8.58
C LEU A 90 13.60 -19.04 -7.48
N LEU A 91 13.76 -19.81 -6.40
CA LEU A 91 14.69 -19.50 -5.30
C LEU A 91 16.16 -19.60 -5.76
N ASN A 92 16.50 -20.60 -6.57
CA ASN A 92 17.84 -20.76 -7.16
C ASN A 92 18.16 -19.67 -8.18
N PHE A 93 17.17 -19.20 -8.94
CA PHE A 93 17.34 -18.06 -9.83
C PHE A 93 17.55 -16.75 -9.06
N ARG A 94 16.77 -16.52 -7.99
CA ARG A 94 16.92 -15.34 -7.13
C ARG A 94 18.26 -15.34 -6.40
N SER A 95 18.69 -16.48 -5.89
CA SER A 95 20.01 -16.62 -5.25
C SER A 95 21.16 -16.54 -6.26
N LYS A 96 21.01 -17.03 -7.50
CA LYS A 96 21.96 -16.73 -8.58
C LYS A 96 21.97 -15.25 -8.95
N GLN A 97 20.84 -14.58 -9.02
CA GLN A 97 20.80 -13.13 -9.25
C GLN A 97 21.42 -12.35 -8.11
N ILE A 98 21.21 -12.74 -6.85
CA ILE A 98 21.83 -12.12 -5.67
C ILE A 98 23.33 -12.41 -5.63
N ASN A 99 23.77 -13.64 -5.93
CA ASN A 99 25.19 -13.96 -6.00
C ASN A 99 25.88 -13.34 -7.22
N ASP A 100 25.17 -13.19 -8.35
CA ASP A 100 25.64 -12.42 -9.50
C ASP A 100 25.58 -10.92 -9.22
N LEU A 101 24.68 -10.43 -8.35
CA LEU A 101 24.66 -9.05 -7.84
C LEU A 101 25.77 -8.79 -6.84
N ASP A 102 26.09 -9.75 -5.96
CA ASP A 102 27.15 -9.65 -4.94
C ASP A 102 28.53 -9.82 -5.56
N ASN A 103 28.68 -10.74 -6.53
CA ASN A 103 29.89 -10.86 -7.35
C ASN A 103 30.01 -9.69 -8.34
N LYS A 104 28.88 -9.11 -8.82
CA LYS A 104 28.91 -7.83 -9.51
C LYS A 104 29.19 -6.68 -8.55
N LEU A 105 28.72 -6.63 -7.31
CA LEU A 105 28.96 -5.53 -6.36
C LEU A 105 30.41 -5.50 -5.88
N HIS A 106 31.03 -6.67 -5.65
CA HIS A 106 32.46 -6.77 -5.36
C HIS A 106 33.36 -6.41 -6.56
N ASN A 107 32.89 -6.60 -7.80
CA ASN A 107 33.62 -6.18 -9.00
C ASN A 107 33.18 -4.81 -9.58
N ASN A 108 32.01 -4.29 -9.20
CA ASN A 108 31.41 -3.05 -9.73
C ASN A 108 31.67 -1.83 -8.87
N HIS A 109 32.28 -1.96 -7.69
CA HIS A 109 32.82 -0.79 -7.02
C HIS A 109 33.93 -0.09 -7.84
N ASN A 110 34.46 -0.77 -8.88
CA ASN A 110 35.39 -0.19 -9.85
C ASN A 110 34.84 -0.01 -11.28
N ILE A 111 33.63 -0.48 -11.63
CA ILE A 111 33.15 -0.49 -13.04
C ILE A 111 31.83 0.29 -13.25
N ASN A 112 30.94 0.42 -12.26
CA ASN A 112 29.66 1.11 -12.44
C ASN A 112 29.73 2.65 -12.42
N ASN A 113 30.92 3.24 -12.32
CA ASN A 113 31.12 4.69 -12.53
C ASN A 113 31.38 5.07 -14.01
N MET A 114 31.43 4.12 -14.95
CA MET A 114 31.85 4.39 -16.34
C MET A 114 30.77 4.29 -17.42
N GLU A 115 29.66 3.57 -17.26
CA GLU A 115 28.75 3.32 -18.41
C GLU A 115 27.54 4.27 -18.55
N ASN A 116 27.25 5.13 -17.57
CA ASN A 116 26.22 6.18 -17.70
C ASN A 116 26.66 7.54 -17.15
N ASN A 117 27.96 7.79 -17.06
CA ASN A 117 28.46 9.10 -16.68
C ASN A 117 28.45 10.03 -17.91
N VAL A 118 27.51 10.99 -17.93
CA VAL A 118 27.38 11.96 -19.03
C VAL A 118 28.67 12.79 -19.21
N PHE A 119 29.51 12.89 -18.16
CA PHE A 119 30.82 13.55 -18.20
C PHE A 119 31.98 12.65 -18.68
N GLN A 120 31.71 11.38 -19.02
CA GLN A 120 32.67 10.44 -19.61
C GLN A 120 32.28 9.99 -21.03
N SER A 121 31.12 10.44 -21.54
CA SER A 121 30.70 10.15 -22.92
C SER A 121 31.69 10.75 -23.93
N LYS A 122 32.03 9.95 -24.96
CA LYS A 122 32.82 10.42 -26.11
C LYS A 122 31.96 11.10 -27.18
N LYS A 123 30.63 11.12 -27.01
CA LYS A 123 29.66 11.71 -27.94
C LYS A 123 29.19 13.09 -27.44
N ALA A 124 28.71 13.93 -28.35
CA ALA A 124 28.27 15.29 -28.07
C ALA A 124 26.81 15.31 -27.56
N ASP A 125 26.60 14.74 -26.36
CA ASP A 125 25.26 14.49 -25.81
C ASP A 125 24.92 15.44 -24.64
N LEU A 126 25.76 16.43 -24.35
CA LEU A 126 25.51 17.48 -23.35
C LEU A 126 24.97 18.74 -24.02
N GLU A 127 23.73 19.10 -23.74
CA GLU A 127 23.19 20.43 -24.04
C GLU A 127 23.78 21.43 -23.04
N VAL A 128 24.63 22.34 -23.51
CA VAL A 128 25.37 23.27 -22.66
C VAL A 128 25.02 24.70 -23.03
N LYS A 129 24.68 25.51 -22.03
CA LYS A 129 24.65 26.98 -22.11
C LYS A 129 25.57 27.59 -21.04
N ILE A 130 26.50 28.47 -21.43
CA ILE A 130 27.41 29.18 -20.54
C ILE A 130 27.15 30.67 -20.67
N GLU A 131 26.91 31.35 -19.56
CA GLU A 131 26.59 32.77 -19.51
C GLU A 131 27.61 33.51 -18.63
N LEU A 132 28.24 34.53 -19.22
CA LEU A 132 29.12 35.46 -18.50
C LEU A 132 28.29 36.55 -17.83
N PRO A 133 28.76 37.11 -16.70
CA PRO A 133 28.15 38.29 -16.09
C PRO A 133 28.07 39.44 -17.09
N ASN A 134 26.97 40.19 -17.09
CA ASN A 134 26.79 41.41 -17.87
C ASN A 134 26.87 41.25 -19.41
N GLN A 135 26.58 40.06 -19.93
CA GLN A 135 26.42 39.82 -21.37
C GLN A 135 24.97 39.41 -21.69
N GLU A 136 24.38 40.04 -22.71
CA GLU A 136 23.02 39.69 -23.18
C GLU A 136 22.96 38.35 -23.92
N LYS A 137 24.07 37.94 -24.54
CA LYS A 137 24.17 36.68 -25.30
C LYS A 137 25.02 35.67 -24.53
N PRO A 138 24.64 34.37 -24.54
CA PRO A 138 25.45 33.33 -23.92
C PRO A 138 26.82 33.25 -24.61
N PHE A 139 27.85 33.03 -23.79
CA PHE A 139 29.22 32.82 -24.25
C PHE A 139 29.35 31.51 -25.05
N PHE A 140 28.54 30.51 -24.71
CA PHE A 140 28.44 29.23 -25.42
C PHE A 140 27.02 28.66 -25.28
N GLU A 141 26.42 28.14 -26.35
CA GLU A 141 25.09 27.50 -26.31
C GLU A 141 24.97 26.46 -27.44
N LYS A 142 25.44 25.23 -27.21
CA LYS A 142 25.44 24.12 -28.17
C LYS A 142 25.52 22.76 -27.48
N MET A 143 25.20 21.69 -28.21
CA MET A 143 25.60 20.33 -27.85
C MET A 143 27.13 20.21 -27.81
N SER A 144 27.66 19.59 -26.77
CA SER A 144 29.11 19.51 -26.53
C SER A 144 29.54 18.15 -25.97
N THR A 145 30.83 17.84 -26.14
CA THR A 145 31.47 16.72 -25.44
C THR A 145 32.06 17.21 -24.11
N PRO A 146 32.29 16.34 -23.11
CA PRO A 146 32.91 16.72 -21.84
C PRO A 146 34.27 17.42 -22.01
N ASN A 147 35.11 16.93 -22.92
CA ASN A 147 36.41 17.55 -23.21
C ASN A 147 36.28 18.95 -23.82
N ASN A 148 35.30 19.16 -24.70
CA ASN A 148 35.07 20.48 -25.27
C ASN A 148 34.43 21.44 -24.25
N LEU A 149 33.58 20.92 -23.36
CA LEU A 149 33.03 21.67 -22.23
C LEU A 149 34.13 22.21 -21.31
N VAL A 150 35.16 21.42 -20.98
CA VAL A 150 36.34 21.90 -20.21
C VAL A 150 36.98 23.12 -20.86
N ASN A 151 37.29 22.99 -22.15
CA ASN A 151 37.94 24.06 -22.89
C ASN A 151 37.10 25.35 -22.91
N MET A 152 35.77 25.22 -22.99
CA MET A 152 34.87 26.37 -22.96
C MET A 152 34.78 26.99 -21.57
N LEU A 153 34.70 26.18 -20.52
CA LEU A 153 34.65 26.66 -19.14
C LEU A 153 35.93 27.39 -18.73
N GLN A 154 37.10 26.88 -19.10
CA GLN A 154 38.39 27.54 -18.85
C GLN A 154 38.49 28.89 -19.60
N LYS A 155 38.08 28.92 -20.87
CA LYS A 155 38.04 30.17 -21.66
C LYS A 155 37.06 31.19 -21.10
N ALA A 156 35.92 30.74 -20.58
CA ALA A 156 34.96 31.60 -19.92
C ALA A 156 35.51 32.12 -18.58
N GLY A 157 36.15 31.25 -17.79
CA GLY A 157 36.80 31.55 -16.51
C GLY A 157 37.86 32.65 -16.60
N GLN A 158 38.69 32.60 -17.65
CA GLN A 158 39.71 33.63 -17.92
C GLN A 158 39.12 35.03 -18.13
N LYS A 159 37.84 35.12 -18.52
CA LYS A 159 37.14 36.39 -18.75
C LYS A 159 36.41 36.91 -17.50
N LEU A 160 36.37 36.14 -16.41
CA LEU A 160 35.74 36.56 -15.16
C LEU A 160 36.68 37.44 -14.34
N ASN A 161 36.10 38.42 -13.65
CA ASN A 161 36.77 39.11 -12.54
C ASN A 161 36.83 38.19 -11.29
N PRO A 162 37.73 38.43 -10.31
CA PRO A 162 37.91 37.55 -9.15
C PRO A 162 36.64 37.26 -8.33
N ASN A 163 35.69 38.20 -8.31
CA ASN A 163 34.43 38.09 -7.54
C ASN A 163 33.23 37.70 -8.40
N GLU A 164 33.44 37.40 -9.68
CA GLU A 164 32.37 37.04 -10.60
C GLU A 164 32.18 35.53 -10.68
N THR A 165 30.95 35.14 -11.00
CA THR A 165 30.56 33.74 -11.16
C THR A 165 30.02 33.48 -12.55
N LEU A 166 30.36 32.32 -13.10
CA LEU A 166 29.83 31.81 -14.35
C LEU A 166 28.52 31.07 -14.11
N ARG A 167 27.50 31.30 -14.93
CA ARG A 167 26.30 30.46 -14.95
C ARG A 167 26.43 29.41 -16.05
N VAL A 168 26.21 28.15 -15.69
CA VAL A 168 26.32 27.02 -16.60
C VAL A 168 25.03 26.22 -16.53
N ASN A 169 24.28 26.15 -17.63
CA ASN A 169 23.15 25.26 -17.78
C ASN A 169 23.60 23.99 -18.51
N LEU A 170 23.38 22.84 -17.90
CA LEU A 170 23.63 21.52 -18.48
C LEU A 170 22.34 20.73 -18.51
N ASN A 171 21.88 20.34 -19.70
CA ASN A 171 20.66 19.53 -19.89
C ASN A 171 19.46 20.05 -19.05
N GLY A 172 19.28 21.39 -18.97
CA GLY A 172 18.22 22.03 -18.18
C GLY A 172 18.55 22.27 -16.70
N THR A 173 19.74 21.89 -16.21
CA THR A 173 20.19 22.13 -14.84
C THR A 173 21.19 23.28 -14.75
N SER A 174 20.80 24.33 -14.03
CA SER A 174 21.61 25.54 -13.81
C SER A 174 22.57 25.35 -12.63
N LEU A 175 23.84 25.64 -12.87
CA LEU A 175 24.96 25.57 -11.94
C LEU A 175 25.69 26.91 -11.93
N VAL A 176 26.36 27.22 -10.82
CA VAL A 176 27.16 28.43 -10.66
C VAL A 176 28.59 28.03 -10.32
N LEU A 177 29.57 28.57 -11.05
CA LEU A 177 30.99 28.30 -10.84
C LEU A 177 31.74 29.60 -10.54
N THR A 178 32.66 29.55 -9.58
CA THR A 178 33.60 30.66 -9.33
C THR A 178 34.76 30.62 -10.33
N LYS A 179 35.45 31.75 -10.47
CA LYS A 179 36.68 31.83 -11.27
C LYS A 179 37.71 30.76 -10.89
N GLU A 180 37.95 30.59 -9.58
CA GLU A 180 38.87 29.57 -9.06
C GLU A 180 38.45 28.15 -9.50
N GLN A 181 37.16 27.84 -9.46
CA GLN A 181 36.66 26.53 -9.89
C GLN A 181 36.87 26.29 -11.39
N THR A 182 36.81 27.33 -12.22
CA THR A 182 37.02 27.26 -13.68
C THR A 182 38.49 27.15 -14.10
N GLU A 183 39.44 27.33 -13.18
CA GLU A 183 40.89 27.30 -13.46
C GLU A 183 41.55 25.98 -13.01
N LYS A 184 40.85 25.16 -12.20
CA LYS A 184 41.40 23.88 -11.69
C LYS A 184 41.45 22.80 -12.78
N PRO A 185 42.43 21.89 -12.78
CA PRO A 185 42.48 20.78 -13.74
C PRO A 185 41.30 19.80 -13.59
N GLU A 186 40.68 19.74 -12.41
CA GLU A 186 39.57 18.85 -12.06
C GLU A 186 38.17 19.47 -12.30
N ILE A 187 38.05 20.50 -13.16
CA ILE A 187 36.77 21.18 -13.42
C ILE A 187 35.63 20.21 -13.69
N LEU A 188 35.84 19.17 -14.52
CA LEU A 188 34.78 18.19 -14.83
C LEU A 188 34.31 17.42 -13.60
N GLN A 189 35.21 17.01 -12.73
CA GLN A 189 34.87 16.25 -11.53
C GLN A 189 34.08 17.12 -10.54
N ASN A 190 34.46 18.40 -10.42
CA ASN A 190 33.73 19.38 -9.61
C ASN A 190 32.34 19.66 -10.20
N LEU A 191 32.26 19.83 -11.52
CA LEU A 191 31.02 20.05 -12.25
C LEU A 191 30.08 18.87 -12.14
N GLU A 192 30.60 17.65 -12.28
CA GLU A 192 29.88 16.40 -12.12
C GLU A 192 29.33 16.29 -10.69
N THR A 193 30.13 16.63 -9.69
CA THR A 193 29.70 16.62 -8.29
C THR A 193 28.53 17.57 -8.04
N GLU A 194 28.62 18.81 -8.53
CA GLU A 194 27.55 19.81 -8.37
C GLU A 194 26.32 19.49 -9.23
N TYR A 195 26.52 19.01 -10.46
CA TYR A 195 25.44 18.54 -11.34
C TYR A 195 24.65 17.39 -10.71
N ASN A 196 25.36 16.40 -10.17
CA ASN A 196 24.76 15.27 -9.48
C ASN A 196 24.06 15.72 -8.20
N LYS A 197 24.63 16.66 -7.43
CA LYS A 197 24.00 17.23 -6.23
C LYS A 197 22.69 17.95 -6.57
N VAL A 198 22.65 18.78 -7.61
CA VAL A 198 21.43 19.48 -8.03
C VAL A 198 20.39 18.53 -8.63
N ASN A 199 20.82 17.53 -9.40
CA ASN A 199 19.91 16.50 -9.91
C ASN A 199 19.35 15.60 -8.80
N ARG A 200 20.11 15.30 -7.75
CA ARG A 200 19.63 14.60 -6.55
C ARG A 200 18.53 15.40 -5.83
N LEU A 201 18.65 16.72 -5.78
CA LEU A 201 17.65 17.62 -5.20
C LEU A 201 16.41 17.77 -6.11
N LYS A 202 16.57 17.70 -7.43
CA LYS A 202 15.46 17.82 -8.40
C LYS A 202 14.66 16.53 -8.61
N ASN A 203 15.32 15.36 -8.55
CA ASN A 203 14.73 14.08 -8.98
C ASN A 203 14.50 13.07 -7.85
N GLY A 204 14.64 13.45 -6.57
CA GLY A 204 14.43 12.53 -5.43
C GLY A 204 15.47 11.41 -5.36
N HIS A 205 16.13 11.24 -4.23
CA HIS A 205 17.15 10.20 -4.07
C HIS A 205 16.55 8.78 -4.09
N PRO A 206 17.23 7.77 -4.68
CA PRO A 206 16.86 6.34 -4.60
C PRO A 206 17.26 5.67 -3.27
N GLU A 207 17.31 6.44 -2.19
CA GLU A 207 17.26 5.96 -0.80
C GLU A 207 16.35 6.94 -0.04
N GLU A 208 15.05 6.88 -0.31
CA GLU A 208 14.15 7.05 0.82
C GLU A 208 14.59 6.02 1.87
N ASN A 209 14.89 6.47 3.09
CA ASN A 209 15.18 5.58 4.21
C ASN A 209 14.16 4.43 4.15
N ARG A 210 14.61 3.17 4.04
CA ARG A 210 13.71 2.02 3.90
C ARG A 210 12.59 2.05 4.94
N ASN A 211 12.91 2.56 6.15
CA ASN A 211 11.93 2.79 7.20
C ASN A 211 10.85 3.83 6.85
N LEU A 212 11.19 4.93 6.18
CA LEU A 212 10.22 5.92 5.69
C LEU A 212 9.26 5.30 4.66
N GLN A 213 9.79 4.54 3.69
CA GLN A 213 8.96 3.90 2.66
C GLN A 213 8.04 2.83 3.28
N ASP A 214 8.57 1.98 4.17
CA ASP A 214 7.79 0.97 4.89
C ASP A 214 6.63 1.60 5.69
N LEU A 215 6.88 2.75 6.35
CA LEU A 215 5.86 3.47 7.11
C LEU A 215 4.83 4.15 6.19
N LYS A 216 5.23 4.72 5.05
CA LYS A 216 4.29 5.25 4.04
C LYS A 216 3.37 4.15 3.52
N ASP A 217 3.93 3.00 3.18
CA ASP A 217 3.18 1.85 2.72
C ASP A 217 2.23 1.33 3.81
N GLN A 218 2.68 1.26 5.07
CA GLN A 218 1.81 0.88 6.18
C GLN A 218 0.64 1.85 6.36
N ILE A 219 0.87 3.17 6.31
CA ILE A 219 -0.19 4.20 6.38
C ILE A 219 -1.20 4.01 5.25
N LYS A 220 -0.71 3.79 4.02
CA LYS A 220 -1.53 3.54 2.83
C LYS A 220 -2.40 2.31 2.97
N TYR A 221 -1.80 1.16 3.31
CA TYR A 221 -2.51 -0.12 3.40
C TYR A 221 -3.46 -0.21 4.59
N LEU A 222 -3.19 0.52 5.68
CA LEU A 222 -4.15 0.72 6.76
C LEU A 222 -5.32 1.63 6.35
N GLY A 223 -5.27 2.28 5.19
CA GLY A 223 -6.38 3.05 4.63
C GLY A 223 -6.45 4.50 5.07
N PHE A 224 -5.33 5.06 5.56
CA PHE A 224 -5.20 6.48 5.90
C PHE A 224 -4.91 7.36 4.67
N GLY A 225 -4.55 6.77 3.54
CA GLY A 225 -4.31 7.47 2.28
C GLY A 225 -2.83 7.76 2.02
N GLU A 226 -2.57 8.66 1.07
CA GLU A 226 -1.23 9.02 0.59
C GLU A 226 -1.07 10.55 0.53
N GLU A 227 -1.65 11.26 1.50
CA GLU A 227 -1.61 12.71 1.53
C GLU A 227 -0.18 13.23 1.67
N GLN A 228 0.23 14.12 0.76
CA GLN A 228 1.59 14.66 0.73
C GLN A 228 1.99 15.31 2.07
N LYS A 229 1.06 16.00 2.73
CA LYS A 229 1.29 16.62 4.04
C LYS A 229 1.69 15.58 5.10
N VAL A 230 1.01 14.44 5.15
CA VAL A 230 1.32 13.33 6.06
C VAL A 230 2.69 12.74 5.75
N HIS A 231 3.03 12.57 4.47
CA HIS A 231 4.33 12.05 4.07
C HIS A 231 5.49 12.99 4.42
N THR A 232 5.30 14.31 4.25
CA THR A 232 6.28 15.31 4.64
C THR A 232 6.46 15.34 6.17
N GLU A 233 5.37 15.39 6.93
CA GLU A 233 5.41 15.38 8.40
C GLU A 233 6.07 14.10 8.95
N LEU A 234 5.85 12.95 8.32
CA LEU A 234 6.52 11.70 8.66
C LEU A 234 8.04 11.80 8.42
N ALA A 235 8.46 12.28 7.26
CA ALA A 235 9.88 12.43 6.94
C ALA A 235 10.59 13.39 7.91
N ASP A 236 9.96 14.53 8.24
CA ASP A 236 10.49 15.51 9.17
C ASP A 236 10.64 14.94 10.59
N ASN A 237 9.66 14.17 11.07
CA ASN A 237 9.75 13.55 12.39
C ASN A 237 10.80 12.43 12.44
N LEU A 238 10.97 11.65 11.37
CA LEU A 238 12.03 10.63 11.26
C LEU A 238 13.44 11.23 11.26
N ALA A 239 13.59 12.46 10.74
CA ALA A 239 14.85 13.20 10.75
C ALA A 239 15.11 13.95 12.07
N SER A 240 14.14 13.98 12.99
CA SER A 240 14.25 14.66 14.28
C SER A 240 14.84 13.76 15.37
N ASP A 241 15.33 14.38 16.46
CA ASP A 241 15.84 13.64 17.64
C ASP A 241 14.74 13.03 18.53
N LYS A 242 13.47 13.11 18.11
CA LYS A 242 12.33 12.60 18.90
C LYS A 242 12.36 11.07 18.94
N LYS A 243 12.09 10.49 20.12
CA LYS A 243 11.90 9.03 20.27
C LYS A 243 10.48 8.57 19.96
N GLU A 244 9.52 9.48 19.96
CA GLU A 244 8.12 9.22 19.67
C GLU A 244 7.46 10.47 19.09
N PHE A 245 6.46 10.27 18.24
CA PHE A 245 5.66 11.36 17.68
C PHE A 245 4.28 10.86 17.24
N ILE A 246 3.37 11.82 17.02
CA ILE A 246 2.00 11.56 16.57
C ILE A 246 1.75 12.33 15.29
N ILE A 247 1.13 11.69 14.31
CA ILE A 247 0.58 12.36 13.13
C ILE A 247 -0.94 12.32 13.20
N ASN A 248 -1.58 13.47 13.02
CA ASN A 248 -3.03 13.62 13.05
C ASN A 248 -3.60 13.58 11.65
N ILE A 249 -4.64 12.75 11.44
CA ILE A 249 -5.32 12.62 10.15
C ILE A 249 -6.82 12.81 10.37
N SER A 250 -7.41 13.82 9.74
CA SER A 250 -8.86 13.97 9.65
C SER A 250 -9.41 13.10 8.53
N SER A 251 -10.59 12.51 8.72
CA SER A 251 -11.21 11.65 7.72
C SER A 251 -12.65 12.04 7.46
N ASP A 252 -12.99 12.12 6.17
CA ASP A 252 -14.34 12.28 5.64
C ASP A 252 -15.09 10.95 5.49
N LYS A 253 -14.48 9.83 5.88
CA LYS A 253 -15.01 8.47 5.67
C LYS A 253 -16.07 8.05 6.68
N ALA A 254 -16.54 8.96 7.53
CA ALA A 254 -17.65 8.72 8.43
C ALA A 254 -18.90 8.29 7.63
N SER A 255 -19.68 7.35 8.15
CA SER A 255 -20.81 6.78 7.38
C SER A 255 -22.11 7.54 7.61
N PHE A 256 -22.21 8.27 8.71
CA PHE A 256 -23.37 9.09 9.05
C PHE A 256 -23.08 10.58 8.95
N LYS A 257 -24.10 11.34 8.61
CA LYS A 257 -24.01 12.80 8.53
C LYS A 257 -23.65 13.38 9.90
N ASN A 258 -22.79 14.40 9.91
CA ASN A 258 -22.33 15.13 11.10
C ASN A 258 -21.41 14.32 12.04
N ASN A 259 -21.06 13.09 11.67
CA ASN A 259 -19.96 12.37 12.31
C ASN A 259 -18.63 12.92 11.77
N GLU A 260 -17.76 13.34 12.68
CA GLU A 260 -16.39 13.75 12.40
C GLU A 260 -15.43 12.67 12.92
N ILE A 261 -14.52 12.22 12.05
CA ILE A 261 -13.50 11.23 12.41
C ILE A 261 -12.13 11.88 12.36
N ASN A 262 -11.36 11.70 13.44
CA ASN A 262 -9.94 12.02 13.47
C ASN A 262 -9.14 10.83 13.98
N PHE A 263 -7.96 10.64 13.42
CA PHE A 263 -7.01 9.61 13.80
C PHE A 263 -5.72 10.22 14.34
N GLU A 264 -5.16 9.60 15.38
CA GLU A 264 -3.82 9.90 15.87
C GLU A 264 -2.95 8.67 15.67
N LEU A 265 -2.03 8.72 14.71
CA LEU A 265 -1.10 7.64 14.41
C LEU A 265 0.12 7.78 15.31
N LYS A 266 0.40 6.77 16.14
CA LYS A 266 1.45 6.81 17.18
C LYS A 266 2.70 6.06 16.72
N PHE A 267 3.78 6.80 16.53
CA PHE A 267 5.07 6.29 16.09
C PHE A 267 6.07 6.30 17.23
N GLN A 268 6.92 5.29 17.28
CA GLN A 268 7.99 5.19 18.27
C GLN A 268 9.25 4.60 17.68
N LYS A 269 10.41 5.14 18.07
CA LYS A 269 11.72 4.63 17.73
C LYS A 269 12.04 3.38 18.57
N SER A 270 12.54 2.35 17.92
CA SER A 270 13.03 1.14 18.56
C SER A 270 14.44 1.33 19.08
N GLU A 271 14.67 0.95 20.35
CA GLU A 271 15.99 0.98 20.97
C GLU A 271 16.95 -0.09 20.40
N LYS A 272 16.44 -1.07 19.65
CA LYS A 272 17.24 -2.21 19.16
C LYS A 272 17.91 -1.95 17.81
N ASN A 273 17.28 -1.15 16.96
CA ASN A 273 17.68 -0.99 15.56
C ASN A 273 17.47 0.43 15.03
N GLU A 274 17.18 1.40 15.90
CA GLU A 274 17.01 2.82 15.58
C GLU A 274 15.87 3.14 14.57
N ASN A 275 15.10 2.14 14.13
CA ASN A 275 13.96 2.33 13.22
C ASN A 275 12.72 2.81 13.98
N PHE A 276 11.88 3.60 13.31
CA PHE A 276 10.56 3.97 13.79
C PHE A 276 9.51 2.94 13.40
N TYR A 277 8.53 2.73 14.26
CA TYR A 277 7.40 1.84 14.03
C TYR A 277 6.09 2.56 14.31
N LEU A 278 5.11 2.40 13.42
CA LEU A 278 3.73 2.72 13.72
C LEU A 278 3.16 1.61 14.60
N ASN A 279 2.96 1.91 15.88
CA ASN A 279 2.56 0.90 16.87
C ASN A 279 1.03 0.78 16.98
N SER A 280 0.35 1.92 16.96
CA SER A 280 -1.09 2.02 17.16
C SER A 280 -1.65 3.28 16.53
N PHE A 281 -2.96 3.31 16.37
CA PHE A 281 -3.68 4.52 16.02
C PHE A 281 -4.91 4.67 16.93
N LEU A 282 -5.15 5.88 17.44
CA LEU A 282 -6.39 6.22 18.12
C LEU A 282 -7.39 6.69 17.07
N ALA A 283 -8.57 6.08 17.04
CA ALA A 283 -9.69 6.59 16.26
C ALA A 283 -10.63 7.36 17.20
N ASN A 284 -10.95 8.60 16.82
CA ASN A 284 -11.85 9.49 17.56
C ASN A 284 -13.05 9.82 16.67
N LEU A 285 -14.25 9.49 17.14
CA LEU A 285 -15.53 9.82 16.51
C LEU A 285 -16.26 10.85 17.36
N LYS A 286 -16.62 11.98 16.75
CA LYS A 286 -17.43 13.03 17.38
C LYS A 286 -18.69 13.29 16.57
N ASN A 287 -19.80 13.52 17.26
CA ASN A 287 -21.02 14.07 16.66
C ASN A 287 -21.60 15.09 17.64
N ASN A 288 -21.46 16.37 17.30
CA ASN A 288 -21.86 17.46 18.19
C ASN A 288 -23.39 17.61 18.27
N GLU A 289 -24.14 17.22 17.24
CA GLU A 289 -25.61 17.30 17.25
C GLU A 289 -26.23 16.26 18.20
N LYS A 290 -25.58 15.10 18.32
CA LYS A 290 -26.06 13.97 19.12
C LYS A 290 -25.31 13.77 20.45
N ASP A 291 -24.39 14.69 20.78
CA ASP A 291 -23.51 14.63 21.96
C ASP A 291 -22.76 13.29 22.08
N VAL A 292 -22.18 12.84 20.97
CA VAL A 292 -21.40 11.60 20.90
C VAL A 292 -19.92 11.93 20.83
N ASN A 293 -19.12 11.35 21.72
CA ASN A 293 -17.66 11.40 21.69
C ASN A 293 -17.11 10.01 22.06
N LEU A 294 -16.69 9.25 21.05
CA LEU A 294 -16.20 7.89 21.19
C LEU A 294 -14.76 7.81 20.73
N ASN A 295 -13.94 7.07 21.46
CA ASN A 295 -12.58 6.80 21.04
C ASN A 295 -12.12 5.38 21.40
N HIS A 296 -11.28 4.82 20.54
CA HIS A 296 -10.71 3.49 20.70
C HIS A 296 -9.33 3.42 20.03
N THR A 297 -8.35 2.85 20.72
CA THR A 297 -7.00 2.64 20.20
C THR A 297 -6.89 1.26 19.57
N PHE A 298 -6.48 1.21 18.30
CA PHE A 298 -6.23 -0.01 17.55
C PHE A 298 -4.72 -0.23 17.37
N SER A 299 -4.27 -1.48 17.36
CA SER A 299 -2.89 -1.79 16.97
C SER A 299 -2.73 -1.64 15.47
N ALA A 300 -1.65 -0.99 15.04
CA ALA A 300 -1.33 -0.81 13.62
C ALA A 300 -0.69 -2.06 12.98
N ASN A 301 -0.22 -3.00 13.82
CA ASN A 301 0.17 -4.35 13.41
C ASN A 301 -1.00 -5.34 13.55
N GLY A 302 -2.19 -4.84 13.90
CA GLY A 302 -3.40 -5.62 14.04
C GLY A 302 -4.16 -5.77 12.72
N ASN A 303 -5.36 -6.35 12.83
CA ASN A 303 -6.17 -6.76 11.68
C ASN A 303 -7.26 -5.73 11.32
N PHE A 304 -7.10 -4.45 11.68
CA PHE A 304 -8.10 -3.42 11.44
C PHE A 304 -7.53 -2.26 10.63
N THR A 305 -8.19 -1.97 9.51
CA THR A 305 -7.98 -0.75 8.74
C THR A 305 -8.69 0.45 9.39
N ALA A 306 -8.35 1.66 8.93
CA ALA A 306 -9.01 2.89 9.32
C ALA A 306 -10.53 2.84 9.09
N LYS A 307 -10.99 2.26 7.97
CA LYS A 307 -12.42 2.14 7.68
C LYS A 307 -13.12 1.16 8.62
N GLU A 308 -12.48 0.05 8.95
CA GLU A 308 -13.02 -0.92 9.91
C GLU A 308 -13.07 -0.36 11.33
N ALA A 309 -12.06 0.42 11.73
CA ALA A 309 -12.07 1.16 12.99
C ALA A 309 -13.26 2.14 13.08
N ILE A 310 -13.55 2.89 12.00
CA ILE A 310 -14.75 3.73 11.89
C ILE A 310 -16.00 2.87 12.02
N ASN A 311 -16.06 1.74 11.31
CA ASN A 311 -17.21 0.84 11.35
C ASN A 311 -17.49 0.33 12.76
N LEU A 312 -16.45 -0.02 13.51
CA LEU A 312 -16.53 -0.43 14.91
C LEU A 312 -17.00 0.69 15.84
N LEU A 313 -16.46 1.90 15.71
CA LEU A 313 -16.89 3.08 16.49
C LEU A 313 -18.34 3.48 16.19
N GLU A 314 -18.79 3.27 14.96
CA GLU A 314 -20.18 3.47 14.56
C GLU A 314 -21.09 2.29 14.95
N GLY A 315 -20.59 1.37 15.80
CA GLY A 315 -21.37 0.28 16.41
C GLY A 315 -21.66 -0.90 15.49
N ARG A 316 -20.95 -1.01 14.36
CA ARG A 316 -21.08 -2.13 13.41
C ARG A 316 -20.08 -3.23 13.72
N SER A 317 -20.33 -4.43 13.19
CA SER A 317 -19.44 -5.57 13.37
C SER A 317 -18.50 -5.73 12.18
N VAL A 318 -17.28 -6.16 12.43
CA VAL A 318 -16.23 -6.38 11.42
C VAL A 318 -15.69 -7.80 11.56
N LYS A 319 -15.48 -8.48 10.43
CA LYS A 319 -14.78 -9.76 10.37
C LYS A 319 -13.28 -9.54 10.51
N THR A 320 -12.64 -10.31 11.38
CA THR A 320 -11.22 -10.22 11.66
C THR A 320 -10.68 -11.58 12.06
N GLU A 321 -9.36 -11.75 12.09
CA GLU A 321 -8.73 -12.92 12.68
C GLU A 321 -8.47 -12.67 14.18
N ILE A 322 -8.83 -13.63 15.01
CA ILE A 322 -8.50 -13.63 16.45
C ILE A 322 -7.66 -14.86 16.78
N TYR A 323 -6.76 -14.73 17.75
CA TYR A 323 -6.02 -15.88 18.25
C TYR A 323 -6.88 -16.67 19.24
N ASN A 324 -7.17 -17.92 18.91
CA ASN A 324 -7.90 -18.84 19.77
C ASN A 324 -6.92 -19.67 20.60
N LYS A 325 -6.89 -19.39 21.91
CA LYS A 325 -6.01 -20.09 22.87
C LYS A 325 -6.25 -21.60 22.95
N HIS A 326 -7.47 -22.07 22.67
CA HIS A 326 -7.79 -23.49 22.73
C HIS A 326 -7.28 -24.26 21.51
N LEU A 327 -7.21 -23.59 20.36
CA LEU A 327 -6.74 -24.18 19.09
C LEU A 327 -5.26 -23.86 18.80
N ASP A 328 -4.64 -23.00 19.61
CA ASP A 328 -3.31 -22.45 19.39
C ASP A 328 -3.13 -21.91 17.95
N ALA A 329 -4.18 -21.27 17.42
CA ALA A 329 -4.24 -20.84 16.03
C ALA A 329 -5.11 -19.59 15.87
N LYS A 330 -4.87 -18.85 14.79
CA LYS A 330 -5.77 -17.79 14.35
C LYS A 330 -7.03 -18.38 13.75
N GLU A 331 -8.18 -17.80 14.06
CA GLU A 331 -9.46 -18.11 13.42
C GLU A 331 -10.23 -16.84 13.06
N ASP A 332 -11.06 -16.93 12.02
CA ASP A 332 -12.00 -15.88 11.64
C ASP A 332 -13.09 -15.71 12.71
N ALA A 333 -13.36 -14.46 13.08
CA ALA A 333 -14.46 -14.09 13.95
C ALA A 333 -15.05 -12.74 13.54
N PHE A 334 -16.32 -12.51 13.88
CA PHE A 334 -16.87 -11.16 13.88
C PHE A 334 -16.64 -10.51 15.23
N VAL A 335 -16.26 -9.24 15.23
CA VAL A 335 -16.09 -8.46 16.45
C VAL A 335 -16.92 -7.18 16.41
N LYS A 336 -17.31 -6.71 17.59
CA LYS A 336 -18.04 -5.45 17.78
C LYS A 336 -17.57 -4.78 19.07
N LEU A 337 -17.50 -3.45 19.09
CA LEU A 337 -17.24 -2.71 20.33
C LEU A 337 -18.49 -2.71 21.23
N GLN A 338 -18.30 -3.02 22.50
CA GLN A 338 -19.32 -2.88 23.52
C GLN A 338 -19.39 -1.40 23.96
N LEU A 339 -19.99 -0.55 23.14
CA LEU A 339 -20.04 0.91 23.35
C LEU A 339 -20.85 1.36 24.58
N ASN A 340 -21.72 0.48 25.09
CA ASN A 340 -22.55 0.74 26.28
C ASN A 340 -21.92 0.21 27.58
N GLU A 341 -20.76 -0.45 27.49
CA GLU A 341 -20.09 -1.06 28.63
C GLU A 341 -18.92 -0.17 29.08
N GLU A 342 -18.50 -0.34 30.33
CA GLU A 342 -17.31 0.31 30.83
C GLU A 342 -16.07 -0.09 30.01
N LYS A 343 -15.25 0.92 29.71
CA LYS A 343 -13.95 0.75 29.08
C LYS A 343 -13.02 -0.04 30.01
N ASN A 344 -12.05 -0.72 29.43
CA ASN A 344 -10.99 -1.36 30.21
C ASN A 344 -10.03 -0.31 30.82
N GLU A 345 -9.09 -0.79 31.64
CA GLU A 345 -8.08 0.03 32.32
C GLU A 345 -7.22 0.88 31.36
N LYS A 346 -7.14 0.50 30.08
CA LYS A 346 -6.40 1.22 29.03
C LYS A 346 -7.28 2.23 28.28
N GLY A 347 -8.51 2.48 28.73
CA GLY A 347 -9.45 3.41 28.10
C GLY A 347 -10.08 2.89 26.80
N ASN A 348 -9.98 1.59 26.51
CA ASN A 348 -10.54 0.97 25.31
C ASN A 348 -11.85 0.23 25.60
N PHE A 349 -12.80 0.30 24.68
CA PHE A 349 -14.01 -0.53 24.73
C PHE A 349 -13.65 -2.03 24.69
N LYS A 350 -14.46 -2.85 25.38
CA LYS A 350 -14.35 -4.31 25.29
C LYS A 350 -14.88 -4.79 23.94
N LEU A 351 -14.30 -5.89 23.43
CA LEU A 351 -14.75 -6.54 22.19
C LEU A 351 -15.74 -7.64 22.52
N GLN A 352 -16.92 -7.57 21.91
CA GLN A 352 -17.81 -8.72 21.78
C GLN A 352 -17.34 -9.53 20.57
N VAL A 353 -17.13 -10.83 20.77
CA VAL A 353 -16.56 -11.74 19.77
C VAL A 353 -17.60 -12.80 19.40
N PHE A 354 -17.86 -12.96 18.11
CA PHE A 354 -18.66 -14.03 17.54
C PHE A 354 -17.72 -14.96 16.76
N ASN A 355 -17.21 -15.98 17.45
CA ASN A 355 -16.31 -16.97 16.88
C ASN A 355 -17.04 -17.94 15.94
N LYS A 356 -16.30 -18.87 15.35
CA LYS A 356 -16.85 -19.90 14.45
C LYS A 356 -18.01 -20.69 15.07
N ASN A 357 -17.92 -21.03 16.36
CA ASN A 357 -18.95 -21.79 17.08
C ASN A 357 -20.26 -21.01 17.23
N TYR A 358 -20.22 -19.68 17.12
CA TYR A 358 -21.43 -18.87 17.08
C TYR A 358 -22.29 -19.17 15.84
N GLY A 359 -21.71 -19.74 14.77
CA GLY A 359 -22.45 -20.25 13.62
C GLY A 359 -23.08 -19.13 12.77
N ILE A 360 -22.30 -18.09 12.45
CA ILE A 360 -22.66 -17.08 11.46
C ILE A 360 -22.38 -17.65 10.07
N ASP A 361 -23.41 -17.66 9.24
CA ASP A 361 -23.35 -18.12 7.85
C ASP A 361 -23.90 -16.98 6.98
N ILE A 362 -23.00 -16.16 6.42
CA ILE A 362 -23.39 -14.94 5.70
C ILE A 362 -24.17 -15.27 4.44
N GLU A 363 -23.84 -16.37 3.78
CA GLU A 363 -24.52 -16.86 2.58
C GLU A 363 -26.00 -17.08 2.89
N LYS A 364 -26.29 -17.83 3.97
CA LYS A 364 -27.67 -18.02 4.44
C LYS A 364 -28.35 -16.73 4.87
N ILE A 365 -27.59 -15.79 5.47
CA ILE A 365 -28.12 -14.49 5.89
C ILE A 365 -28.53 -13.64 4.69
N ILE A 366 -27.71 -13.61 3.64
CA ILE A 366 -27.95 -12.90 2.38
C ILE A 366 -29.18 -13.49 1.67
N ASP A 367 -29.25 -14.81 1.59
CA ASP A 367 -30.36 -15.50 0.94
C ASP A 367 -31.69 -15.27 1.70
N LYS A 368 -31.65 -15.32 3.04
CA LYS A 368 -32.80 -14.99 3.91
C LYS A 368 -33.26 -13.54 3.73
N ALA A 369 -32.34 -12.62 3.47
CA ALA A 369 -32.64 -11.22 3.19
C ALA A 369 -33.17 -10.98 1.77
N LYS A 370 -33.23 -12.03 0.92
CA LYS A 370 -33.70 -11.96 -0.47
C LYS A 370 -33.02 -10.83 -1.27
N LEU A 371 -31.70 -10.72 -1.11
CA LEU A 371 -30.93 -9.75 -1.88
C LEU A 371 -30.87 -10.17 -3.36
N HIS A 372 -30.99 -9.19 -4.25
CA HIS A 372 -30.84 -9.36 -5.69
C HIS A 372 -29.47 -8.86 -6.12
N PHE A 373 -28.79 -9.67 -6.94
CA PHE A 373 -27.45 -9.39 -7.46
C PHE A 373 -27.48 -9.46 -8.99
N ASP A 374 -26.66 -8.63 -9.63
CA ASP A 374 -26.57 -8.63 -11.09
C ASP A 374 -25.76 -9.83 -11.62
N ASN A 375 -24.81 -10.33 -10.82
CA ASN A 375 -23.97 -11.50 -11.09
C ASN A 375 -23.22 -11.94 -9.81
N ASP A 376 -22.52 -13.07 -9.89
CA ASP A 376 -21.75 -13.64 -8.78
C ASP A 376 -20.66 -12.70 -8.25
N LYS A 377 -20.02 -11.92 -9.13
CA LYS A 377 -19.00 -10.95 -8.72
C LYS A 377 -19.60 -9.82 -7.87
N HIS A 378 -20.77 -9.31 -8.24
CA HIS A 378 -21.49 -8.34 -7.41
C HIS A 378 -21.84 -8.96 -6.05
N ARG A 379 -22.28 -10.22 -6.01
CA ARG A 379 -22.55 -10.94 -4.77
C ARG A 379 -21.31 -11.09 -3.88
N GLU A 380 -20.18 -11.47 -4.45
CA GLU A 380 -18.90 -11.61 -3.73
C GLU A 380 -18.44 -10.27 -3.14
N ILE A 381 -18.46 -9.19 -3.94
CA ILE A 381 -18.06 -7.84 -3.49
C ILE A 381 -18.98 -7.35 -2.36
N THR A 382 -20.29 -7.56 -2.49
CA THR A 382 -21.26 -7.21 -1.46
C THR A 382 -21.02 -7.98 -0.18
N THR A 383 -20.77 -9.29 -0.28
CA THR A 383 -20.45 -10.17 0.86
C THR A 383 -19.21 -9.67 1.59
N LYS A 384 -18.10 -9.44 0.89
CA LYS A 384 -16.86 -8.91 1.47
C LYS A 384 -17.06 -7.52 2.11
N SER A 385 -17.85 -6.67 1.48
CA SER A 385 -18.14 -5.34 2.03
C SER A 385 -18.97 -5.41 3.32
N LEU A 386 -19.95 -6.30 3.37
CA LEU A 386 -20.73 -6.60 4.58
C LEU A 386 -19.86 -7.20 5.69
N GLU A 387 -18.93 -8.11 5.34
CA GLU A 387 -17.97 -8.68 6.29
C GLU A 387 -17.07 -7.62 6.92
N LYS A 388 -16.66 -6.61 6.15
CA LYS A 388 -15.91 -5.45 6.64
C LYS A 388 -16.75 -4.47 7.45
N GLY A 389 -18.03 -4.78 7.68
CA GLY A 389 -18.96 -3.94 8.43
C GLY A 389 -19.45 -2.71 7.69
N ASN A 390 -19.27 -2.61 6.37
CA ASN A 390 -19.70 -1.46 5.58
C ASN A 390 -21.23 -1.38 5.45
N ILE A 391 -21.72 -0.17 5.15
CA ILE A 391 -23.10 0.04 4.70
C ILE A 391 -23.13 -0.17 3.18
N VAL A 392 -23.84 -1.19 2.71
CA VAL A 392 -23.81 -1.59 1.29
C VAL A 392 -25.13 -1.25 0.62
N SER A 393 -25.09 -0.63 -0.57
CA SER A 393 -26.28 -0.47 -1.41
C SER A 393 -26.70 -1.83 -1.95
N VAL A 394 -27.96 -2.20 -1.77
CA VAL A 394 -28.49 -3.49 -2.20
C VAL A 394 -29.89 -3.34 -2.81
N LYS A 395 -30.25 -4.29 -3.65
CA LYS A 395 -31.64 -4.53 -4.08
C LYS A 395 -32.18 -5.71 -3.28
N PHE A 396 -33.41 -5.62 -2.80
CA PHE A 396 -34.06 -6.73 -2.09
C PHE A 396 -35.57 -6.73 -2.35
N SER A 397 -36.22 -7.88 -2.15
CA SER A 397 -37.67 -7.98 -2.23
C SER A 397 -38.32 -7.48 -0.93
N ASP A 398 -39.23 -6.50 -1.03
CA ASP A 398 -40.06 -6.06 0.09
C ASP A 398 -41.14 -7.10 0.46
N LEU A 399 -41.96 -6.80 1.47
CA LEU A 399 -43.06 -7.67 1.92
C LEU A 399 -44.13 -7.91 0.85
N LYS A 400 -44.19 -7.07 -0.18
CA LYS A 400 -45.11 -7.17 -1.32
C LYS A 400 -44.42 -7.79 -2.55
N ASN A 401 -43.23 -8.38 -2.37
CA ASN A 401 -42.37 -8.94 -3.43
C ASN A 401 -41.92 -7.93 -4.49
N ASN A 402 -42.02 -6.62 -4.24
CA ASN A 402 -41.45 -5.62 -5.13
C ASN A 402 -39.94 -5.52 -4.88
N ILE A 403 -39.17 -5.39 -5.96
CA ILE A 403 -37.74 -5.13 -5.85
C ILE A 403 -37.55 -3.66 -5.50
N VAL A 404 -36.92 -3.40 -4.36
CA VAL A 404 -36.60 -2.05 -3.88
C VAL A 404 -35.11 -1.91 -3.66
N GLU A 405 -34.60 -0.69 -3.87
CA GLU A 405 -33.22 -0.33 -3.54
C GLU A 405 -33.14 0.24 -2.12
N GLY A 406 -32.09 -0.13 -1.41
CA GLY A 406 -31.81 0.39 -0.07
C GLY A 406 -30.39 0.08 0.39
N LYS A 407 -30.20 0.10 1.71
CA LYS A 407 -28.93 -0.14 2.38
C LYS A 407 -29.00 -1.36 3.28
N ALA A 408 -27.94 -2.16 3.30
CA ALA A 408 -27.79 -3.31 4.19
C ALA A 408 -26.59 -3.13 5.12
N ILE A 409 -26.76 -3.58 6.36
CA ILE A 409 -25.71 -3.70 7.37
C ILE A 409 -25.79 -5.10 7.97
N LEU A 410 -24.67 -5.82 7.98
CA LEU A 410 -24.61 -7.15 8.61
C LEU A 410 -24.73 -7.02 10.13
N ASN A 411 -25.58 -7.87 10.72
CA ASN A 411 -25.74 -7.99 12.15
C ASN A 411 -25.45 -9.43 12.59
N PRO A 412 -24.18 -9.74 12.93
CA PRO A 412 -23.78 -11.09 13.33
C PRO A 412 -24.51 -11.60 14.57
N GLN A 413 -24.75 -10.74 15.57
CA GLN A 413 -25.44 -11.08 16.82
C GLN A 413 -26.84 -11.68 16.60
N TYR A 414 -27.57 -11.22 15.58
CA TYR A 414 -28.90 -11.77 15.27
C TYR A 414 -28.92 -12.56 13.97
N LYS A 415 -27.75 -12.86 13.40
CA LYS A 415 -27.58 -13.60 12.15
C LYS A 415 -28.55 -13.10 11.07
N MET A 416 -28.52 -11.79 10.82
CA MET A 416 -29.40 -11.14 9.84
C MET A 416 -28.75 -9.91 9.19
N LEU A 417 -29.36 -9.41 8.12
CA LEU A 417 -29.10 -8.07 7.60
C LEU A 417 -30.12 -7.08 8.16
N ASN A 418 -29.63 -5.98 8.70
CA ASN A 418 -30.46 -4.80 8.93
C ASN A 418 -30.62 -4.06 7.60
N LEU A 419 -31.86 -3.97 7.12
CA LEU A 419 -32.20 -3.29 5.86
C LEU A 419 -32.77 -1.90 6.14
N TYR A 420 -32.37 -0.92 5.34
CA TYR A 420 -32.75 0.49 5.46
C TYR A 420 -33.07 1.10 4.10
N ASP A 421 -33.87 2.15 4.09
CA ASP A 421 -34.04 3.01 2.92
C ASP A 421 -32.82 3.92 2.71
N ASN A 422 -32.86 4.69 1.63
CA ASN A 422 -31.79 5.64 1.31
C ASN A 422 -31.62 6.77 2.33
N LYS A 423 -32.59 6.97 3.24
CA LYS A 423 -32.56 7.93 4.34
C LYS A 423 -32.14 7.28 5.66
N MET A 424 -31.62 6.05 5.62
CA MET A 424 -31.25 5.25 6.80
C MET A 424 -32.41 4.98 7.76
N LYS A 425 -33.66 4.98 7.27
CA LYS A 425 -34.82 4.49 8.02
C LYS A 425 -34.94 2.98 7.83
N ARG A 426 -35.01 2.24 8.93
CA ARG A 426 -35.04 0.76 8.92
C ARG A 426 -36.32 0.25 8.25
N PHE A 427 -36.19 -0.63 7.27
CA PHE A 427 -37.32 -1.35 6.64
C PHE A 427 -37.83 -2.48 7.53
N ASN A 428 -36.90 -3.22 8.15
CA ASN A 428 -37.22 -4.32 9.05
C ASN A 428 -37.38 -3.78 10.47
N SER A 429 -38.55 -3.23 10.84
CA SER A 429 -38.97 -3.29 12.25
C SER A 429 -39.18 -4.77 12.60
N ASN A 430 -38.71 -5.18 13.77
CA ASN A 430 -38.58 -6.57 14.23
C ASN A 430 -39.91 -7.35 14.37
N GLU A 431 -41.02 -6.90 13.79
CA GLU A 431 -42.34 -7.49 14.04
C GLU A 431 -42.56 -8.83 13.32
N GLN A 432 -41.81 -9.16 12.27
CA GLN A 432 -42.08 -10.37 11.48
C GLN A 432 -40.97 -11.43 11.51
N ALA A 433 -39.73 -11.08 11.85
CA ALA A 433 -38.64 -12.07 11.96
C ALA A 433 -38.58 -12.78 13.32
N PHE A 434 -39.23 -12.23 14.36
CA PHE A 434 -39.19 -12.72 15.74
C PHE A 434 -40.50 -13.35 16.22
N GLN A 435 -41.54 -13.45 15.39
CA GLN A 435 -42.80 -14.13 15.76
C GLN A 435 -42.68 -15.67 15.86
N LYS A 436 -41.48 -16.24 15.75
CA LYS A 436 -41.28 -17.69 15.96
C LYS A 436 -40.32 -18.08 17.08
N ASP A 437 -39.59 -17.16 17.69
CA ASP A 437 -38.74 -17.48 18.85
C ASP A 437 -38.87 -16.40 19.92
N ASN A 438 -39.61 -16.73 20.98
CA ASN A 438 -39.83 -15.90 22.16
C ASN A 438 -38.53 -15.72 22.95
N SER A 439 -37.77 -14.66 22.64
CA SER A 439 -36.84 -14.06 23.59
C SER A 439 -36.58 -12.60 23.23
N GLU A 440 -37.48 -11.71 23.65
CA GLU A 440 -37.16 -10.29 23.72
C GLU A 440 -36.11 -10.06 24.81
N THR A 441 -34.87 -9.79 24.43
CA THR A 441 -33.87 -9.25 25.37
C THR A 441 -33.87 -7.72 25.27
N ASN A 442 -33.77 -7.05 26.43
CA ASN A 442 -33.70 -5.58 26.55
C ASN A 442 -32.57 -4.93 25.71
N GLU A 443 -31.59 -5.72 25.27
CA GLU A 443 -30.50 -5.29 24.38
C GLU A 443 -30.96 -4.87 22.98
N VAL A 444 -32.01 -5.50 22.42
CA VAL A 444 -32.54 -5.18 21.08
C VAL A 444 -33.11 -3.74 21.06
N LYS A 445 -33.81 -3.35 22.14
CA LYS A 445 -34.37 -2.00 22.30
C LYS A 445 -33.26 -0.96 22.47
N ASN A 446 -32.24 -1.25 23.27
CA ASN A 446 -31.11 -0.35 23.49
C ASN A 446 -30.25 -0.13 22.23
N GLN A 447 -30.04 -1.15 21.38
CA GLN A 447 -29.30 -0.98 20.12
C GLN A 447 -30.08 -0.16 19.08
N GLN A 448 -31.41 -0.27 19.01
CA GLN A 448 -32.20 0.58 18.11
C GLN A 448 -32.16 2.06 18.52
N SER A 449 -32.15 2.36 19.82
CA SER A 449 -31.92 3.73 20.30
C SER A 449 -30.49 4.19 20.04
N HIS A 450 -29.48 3.32 20.15
CA HIS A 450 -28.08 3.72 19.96
C HIS A 450 -27.69 3.89 18.49
N SER A 451 -28.15 3.03 17.56
CA SER A 451 -28.01 3.26 16.11
C SER A 451 -28.81 4.46 15.59
N ARG A 452 -29.73 5.03 16.39
CA ARG A 452 -30.35 6.33 16.09
C ARG A 452 -29.54 7.49 16.68
N LYS A 453 -28.83 7.26 17.80
CA LYS A 453 -27.97 8.22 18.51
C LYS A 453 -26.56 8.35 17.93
N ILE A 454 -26.03 7.32 17.30
CA ILE A 454 -24.92 7.40 16.33
C ILE A 454 -25.55 7.74 14.98
#